data_AF-M7ZW61-F1
#
_entry.id   AF-M7ZW61-F1
#
_cell.length_a   1.000
_cell.length_b   1.000
_cell.length_c   1.000
_cell.angle_alpha   90.00
_cell.angle_beta   90.00
_cell.angle_gamma   90.00
#
_symmetry.space_group_name_H-M   'P 1'
#
loop_
_entity.id
_entity.type
_entity.pdbx_description
1 polymer ?
#
loop_
_entity_poly.entity_id
_entity_poly.type
_entity_poly.pdbx_seq_one_letter_code
_entity_poly.pdbx_strand_id
1 'polypeptide(L)'
;MPNLDGGKDGHDRDDDNPNPLAWLPEGFLERTKDKGLAVAAWAPQVRVLSHPATAVFVSHCGWNSALESVAAGVPMVAWPL
;
A
#
# COMPACT_ATOMS: atom_id res chain seq x y z
N MET A 1 -46.38 -15.83 18.64
CA MET A 1 -46.77 -15.01 17.48
C MET A 1 -45.51 -14.67 16.70
N PRO A 2 -45.43 -14.95 15.39
CA PRO A 2 -44.30 -14.57 14.57
C PRO A 2 -44.41 -13.09 14.16
N ASN A 3 -43.29 -12.38 14.02
CA ASN A 3 -43.24 -11.23 13.13
C ASN A 3 -42.07 -11.37 12.15
N LEU A 4 -42.43 -11.33 10.88
CA LEU A 4 -41.63 -11.10 9.69
C LEU A 4 -41.30 -9.59 9.73
N ASP A 5 -40.08 -9.12 9.53
CA ASP A 5 -39.44 -9.04 8.22
C ASP A 5 -37.92 -9.07 8.37
N GLY A 6 -37.30 -10.04 7.72
CA GLY A 6 -35.88 -10.01 7.38
C GLY A 6 -35.68 -9.08 6.19
N GLY A 7 -35.59 -7.77 6.45
CA GLY A 7 -35.02 -6.80 5.51
C GLY A 7 -33.50 -6.84 5.61
N LYS A 8 -32.87 -7.61 4.72
CA LYS A 8 -31.42 -7.60 4.51
C LYS A 8 -31.12 -6.36 3.69
N ASP A 9 -31.07 -5.20 4.33
CA ASP A 9 -30.67 -3.97 3.67
C ASP A 9 -29.15 -3.86 3.77
N GLY A 10 -28.49 -4.93 3.32
CA GLY A 10 -27.08 -4.92 2.99
C GLY A 10 -26.93 -4.01 1.77
N HIS A 11 -26.81 -2.72 2.01
CA HIS A 11 -26.05 -1.89 1.09
C HIS A 11 -24.57 -2.22 1.35
N ASP A 12 -24.17 -3.42 0.90
CA ASP A 12 -22.79 -3.70 0.57
C ASP A 12 -22.46 -2.68 -0.50
N ARG A 13 -21.86 -1.57 -0.07
CA ARG A 13 -21.12 -0.71 -0.97
C ARG A 13 -20.01 -1.59 -1.48
N ASP A 14 -20.24 -2.21 -2.63
CA ASP A 14 -19.17 -2.71 -3.47
C ASP A 14 -18.23 -1.52 -3.66
N ASP A 15 -17.16 -1.52 -2.88
CA ASP A 15 -16.07 -0.57 -3.02
C ASP A 15 -15.43 -0.90 -4.38
N ASP A 16 -15.89 -0.20 -5.42
CA ASP A 16 -15.39 -0.27 -6.80
C ASP A 16 -13.89 0.06 -6.93
N ASN A 17 -13.16 0.20 -5.83
CA ASN A 17 -11.72 0.36 -5.84
C ASN A 17 -11.05 -1.01 -6.10
N PRO A 18 -10.46 -1.25 -7.28
CA PRO A 18 -9.80 -2.51 -7.57
C PRO A 18 -8.64 -2.70 -6.60
N ASN A 19 -8.66 -3.80 -5.84
CA ASN A 19 -7.54 -4.19 -4.99
C ASN A 19 -6.27 -4.31 -5.86
N PRO A 20 -5.26 -3.43 -5.71
CA PRO A 20 -4.08 -3.45 -6.58
C PRO A 20 -3.27 -4.74 -6.49
N LEU A 21 -3.39 -5.47 -5.37
CA LEU A 21 -2.72 -6.75 -5.18
C LEU A 21 -3.26 -7.84 -6.11
N ALA A 22 -4.47 -7.69 -6.65
CA ALA A 22 -5.06 -8.62 -7.61
C ALA A 22 -4.36 -8.58 -8.99
N TRP A 23 -3.58 -7.52 -9.29
CA TRP A 23 -2.81 -7.41 -10.52
C TRP A 23 -1.40 -8.04 -10.43
N LEU A 24 -1.03 -8.54 -9.26
CA LEU A 24 0.25 -9.23 -9.09
C LEU A 24 0.23 -10.62 -9.74
N PRO A 25 1.37 -11.13 -10.23
CA PRO A 25 1.46 -12.49 -10.76
C PRO A 25 0.98 -13.54 -9.73
N GLU A 26 0.40 -14.63 -10.23
CA GLU A 26 -0.08 -15.72 -9.37
C GLU A 26 1.01 -16.21 -8.41
N GLY A 27 0.65 -16.37 -7.14
CA GLY A 27 1.54 -16.81 -6.07
C GLY A 27 2.64 -15.82 -5.68
N PHE A 28 2.64 -14.57 -6.18
CA PHE A 28 3.68 -13.58 -5.86
C PHE A 28 3.83 -13.36 -4.36
N LEU A 29 2.74 -13.07 -3.65
CA LEU A 29 2.76 -12.80 -2.21
C LEU A 29 3.31 -13.99 -1.41
N GLU A 30 2.90 -15.21 -1.75
CA GLU A 30 3.41 -16.42 -1.10
C GLU A 30 4.90 -16.62 -1.30
N ARG A 31 5.42 -16.34 -2.50
CA ARG A 31 6.85 -16.46 -2.80
C ARG A 31 7.70 -15.41 -2.10
N THR A 32 7.15 -14.26 -1.72
CA THR A 32 7.91 -13.13 -1.16
C THR A 32 7.68 -12.88 0.33
N LYS A 33 6.72 -13.55 0.97
CA LYS A 33 6.26 -13.25 2.34
C LYS A 33 7.36 -13.15 3.42
N ASP A 34 8.45 -13.91 3.28
CA ASP A 34 9.54 -13.92 4.26
C ASP A 34 10.58 -12.80 4.04
N LYS A 35 10.50 -12.09 2.90
CA LYS A 35 11.47 -11.07 2.48
C LYS A 35 10.86 -9.71 2.14
N GLY A 36 9.55 -9.65 1.92
CA GLY A 36 8.87 -8.46 1.47
C GLY A 36 7.45 -8.37 1.98
N LEU A 37 6.98 -7.13 2.15
CA LEU A 37 5.63 -6.80 2.55
C LEU A 37 4.98 -5.96 1.45
N ALA A 38 3.84 -6.42 0.94
CA ALA A 38 3.01 -5.65 0.03
C ALA A 38 1.91 -4.94 0.84
N VAL A 39 1.78 -3.63 0.66
CA VAL A 39 0.75 -2.81 1.30
C VAL A 39 -0.13 -2.22 0.22
N ALA A 40 -1.43 -2.49 0.27
CA ALA A 40 -2.39 -1.92 -0.67
C ALA A 40 -2.76 -0.48 -0.26
N ALA A 41 -3.05 0.35 -1.26
CA ALA A 41 -3.49 1.75 -1.14
C ALA A 41 -2.48 2.72 -0.49
N TRP A 42 -2.07 2.51 0.76
CA TRP A 42 -1.23 3.48 1.48
C TRP A 42 -0.36 2.84 2.57
N ALA A 43 0.88 3.31 2.67
CA ALA A 43 1.81 2.99 3.75
C ALA A 43 2.26 4.27 4.47
N PRO A 44 2.64 4.21 5.76
CA PRO A 44 3.12 5.38 6.50
C PRO A 44 4.52 5.82 6.06
N GLN A 45 4.62 6.42 4.87
CA GLN A 45 5.87 6.71 4.15
C GLN A 45 6.91 7.42 5.03
N VAL A 46 6.54 8.49 5.73
CA VAL A 46 7.46 9.21 6.61
C VAL A 46 8.02 8.29 7.72
N ARG A 47 7.21 7.41 8.29
CA ARG A 47 7.68 6.45 9.31
C ARG A 47 8.58 5.38 8.70
N VAL A 48 8.27 4.93 7.48
CA VAL A 48 9.10 3.97 6.75
C VAL A 48 10.46 4.59 6.42
N LEU A 49 10.50 5.81 5.86
CA LEU A 49 11.74 6.49 5.49
C LEU A 49 12.59 6.83 6.72
N SER A 50 11.99 7.24 7.83
CA SER A 50 12.72 7.51 9.07
C SER A 50 13.16 6.26 9.85
N HIS A 51 12.80 5.06 9.40
CA HIS A 51 13.15 3.83 10.09
C HIS A 51 14.62 3.46 9.81
N PRO A 52 15.45 3.12 10.82
CA PRO A 52 16.88 2.86 10.62
C PRO A 52 17.19 1.64 9.75
N ALA A 53 16.22 0.74 9.55
CA ALA A 53 16.36 -0.40 8.63
C ALA A 53 16.11 -0.03 7.15
N THR A 54 15.67 1.19 6.86
CA THR A 54 15.41 1.63 5.48
C THR A 54 16.70 2.08 4.83
N ALA A 55 17.17 1.30 3.85
CA ALA A 55 18.43 1.56 3.16
C ALA A 55 18.27 2.35 1.85
N VAL A 56 17.13 2.25 1.18
CA VAL A 56 16.90 2.85 -0.14
C VAL A 56 15.42 3.12 -0.38
N PHE A 57 15.11 4.16 -1.16
CA PHE A 57 13.76 4.50 -1.58
C PHE A 57 13.63 4.54 -3.11
N VAL A 58 12.82 3.67 -3.69
CA VAL A 58 12.45 3.77 -5.11
C VAL A 58 11.26 4.72 -5.21
N SER A 59 11.43 5.82 -5.95
CA SER A 59 10.46 6.91 -5.92
C SER A 59 10.20 7.48 -7.31
N HIS A 60 8.96 7.95 -7.53
CA HIS A 60 8.60 8.70 -8.72
C HIS A 60 9.13 10.13 -8.75
N CYS A 61 9.90 10.52 -7.73
CA CYS A 61 10.53 11.83 -7.61
C CYS A 61 9.54 13.00 -7.51
N GLY A 62 8.29 12.75 -7.11
CA GLY A 62 7.38 13.82 -6.71
C GLY A 62 8.01 14.65 -5.58
N TRP A 63 7.88 15.98 -5.65
CA TRP A 63 8.66 16.91 -4.84
C TRP A 63 8.63 16.62 -3.33
N ASN A 64 7.44 16.33 -2.78
CA ASN A 64 7.30 15.98 -1.36
C ASN A 64 8.03 14.69 -0.99
N SER A 65 7.92 13.64 -1.83
CA SER A 65 8.60 12.36 -1.59
C SER A 65 10.12 12.51 -1.70
N ALA A 66 10.60 13.35 -2.63
CA ALA A 66 12.01 13.69 -2.74
C ALA A 66 12.53 14.39 -1.46
N LEU A 67 11.79 15.40 -0.97
CA LEU A 67 12.15 16.09 0.26
C LEU A 67 12.12 15.18 1.50
N GLU A 68 11.14 14.29 1.61
CA GLU A 68 11.09 13.30 2.71
C GLU A 68 12.30 12.36 2.68
N SER A 69 12.72 11.90 1.50
CA SER A 69 13.92 11.07 1.36
C SER A 69 15.19 11.81 1.77
N VAL A 70 15.35 13.06 1.31
CA VAL A 70 16.49 13.91 1.63
C VAL A 70 16.53 14.20 3.14
N ALA A 71 15.39 14.54 3.75
CA ALA A 71 15.30 14.80 5.18
C ALA A 71 15.60 13.55 6.03
N ALA A 72 15.20 12.36 5.56
CA ALA A 72 15.49 11.10 6.22
C ALA A 72 16.93 10.59 5.96
N GLY A 73 17.68 11.21 5.05
CA GLY A 73 19.02 10.74 4.67
C GLY A 73 19.00 9.41 3.88
N VAL A 74 17.89 9.09 3.22
CA VAL A 74 17.72 7.84 2.47
C VAL A 74 18.04 8.09 0.99
N PRO A 75 18.96 7.32 0.37
CA PRO A 75 19.25 7.44 -1.05
C PRO A 75 18.07 6.98 -1.91
N MET A 76 17.86 7.64 -3.04
CA MET A 76 16.78 7.32 -3.97
C MET A 76 17.26 6.58 -5.21
N VAL A 77 16.49 5.56 -5.63
CA VAL A 77 16.46 5.10 -7.03
C VAL A 77 15.35 5.90 -7.72
N ALA A 78 15.75 6.86 -8.56
CA ALA A 78 14.83 7.76 -9.23
C ALA A 78 14.10 7.05 -10.39
N TRP A 79 12.76 7.13 -10.39
CA TRP A 79 11.90 6.62 -11.46
C TRP A 79 10.83 7.67 -11.81
N PRO A 80 11.17 8.78 -12.46
CA PRO A 80 10.20 9.82 -12.80
C PRO A 80 9.06 9.28 -13.66
N LEU A 81 7.84 9.80 -13.44
CA LEU A 81 6.62 9.49 -14.19
C LEU A 81 6.23 10.64 -15.12
#